data_AF-A0A842QQZ3-F1
#
_entry.id   AF-A0A842QQZ3-F1
#
_cell.length_a   1.000
_cell.length_b   1.000
_cell.length_c   1.000
_cell.angle_alpha   90.00
_cell.angle_beta   90.00
_cell.angle_gamma   90.00
#
_symmetry.space_group_name_H-M   'P 1'
#
loop_
_entity.id
_entity.type
_entity.pdbx_description
1 polymer ?
#
loop_
_entity_poly.entity_id
_entity_poly.type
_entity_poly.pdbx_seq_one_letter_code
_entity_poly.pdbx_strand_id
1 'polypeptide(L)'
;MLSWLLFGSPRLRCLVLSSGILCGGDSIRILSQLSYYSWSGGVSNIKSLQTCYVGSIMEYNLLATTEKILMSAASSQLWMNLRAVGDEEARTNKTRIGGLIQGKTNLDPVEAIHLLREHLRSEPDRYDKLFRILPVIEWVETSMDEIVGEVESQKEQVKPEDTFRVTVEKRRTDLGRLDVIDPVAAVFDNEVDLEEPDWVVLIEIIGGKTGVSIIREEDMLNVQKERAALSLEAD
;
A
#
# COMPACT_ATOMS: atom_id res chain seq x y z
N MET A 1 20.59 -23.83 -39.23
CA MET A 1 20.21 -25.23 -38.93
C MET A 1 19.29 -25.21 -37.73
N LEU A 2 17.98 -25.41 -37.92
CA LEU A 2 17.01 -25.50 -36.83
C LEU A 2 17.02 -26.92 -36.28
N SER A 3 17.33 -27.06 -34.99
CA SER A 3 16.99 -28.26 -34.22
C SER A 3 15.66 -28.01 -33.51
N TRP A 4 14.69 -28.88 -33.75
CA TRP A 4 13.40 -28.89 -33.05
C TRP A 4 13.54 -29.68 -31.75
N LEU A 5 13.29 -29.05 -30.61
CA LEU A 5 12.98 -29.75 -29.37
C LEU A 5 11.47 -29.62 -29.13
N LEU A 6 10.77 -30.73 -29.32
CA LEU A 6 9.37 -30.89 -28.98
C LEU A 6 9.26 -31.04 -27.45
N PHE A 7 8.72 -30.02 -26.77
CA PHE A 7 8.07 -30.20 -25.48
C PHE A 7 6.59 -29.85 -25.63
N GLY A 8 5.74 -30.82 -25.30
CA GLY A 8 4.29 -30.75 -25.45
C GLY A 8 3.63 -29.78 -24.48
N SER A 9 3.05 -28.71 -25.02
CA SER A 9 1.79 -28.07 -24.57
C SER A 9 1.38 -26.97 -25.56
N PRO A 10 0.12 -26.93 -26.06
CA PRO A 10 -0.25 -26.13 -27.24
C PRO A 10 -0.55 -24.64 -26.98
N ARG A 11 -0.10 -24.03 -25.88
CA ARG A 11 -0.41 -22.61 -25.59
C ARG A 11 0.75 -21.91 -24.91
N LEU A 12 1.76 -21.49 -25.68
CA LEU A 12 2.66 -20.36 -25.39
C LEU A 12 3.65 -20.24 -26.57
N ARG A 13 3.61 -19.11 -27.29
CA ARG A 13 4.67 -18.73 -28.24
C ARG A 13 5.43 -17.58 -27.61
N CYS A 14 6.65 -17.82 -27.12
CA CYS A 14 7.58 -16.77 -26.76
C CYS A 14 8.59 -16.60 -27.90
N LEU A 15 8.73 -15.38 -28.41
CA LEU A 15 9.79 -15.02 -29.35
C LEU A 15 10.91 -14.33 -28.54
N VAL A 16 12.06 -14.98 -28.45
CA VAL A 16 13.24 -14.39 -27.80
C VAL A 16 14.08 -13.71 -28.89
N LEU A 17 14.22 -12.39 -28.82
CA LEU A 17 15.15 -11.63 -29.65
C LEU A 17 16.34 -11.16 -28.80
N SER A 18 17.49 -10.97 -29.43
CA SER A 18 18.75 -10.55 -28.80
C SER A 18 18.72 -9.18 -28.11
N SER A 19 17.60 -8.46 -28.17
CA SER A 19 17.39 -7.12 -27.58
C SER A 19 16.17 -7.03 -26.65
N GLY A 20 15.51 -8.14 -26.31
CA GLY A 20 14.42 -8.16 -25.33
C GLY A 20 13.36 -9.23 -25.56
N ILE A 21 12.57 -9.50 -24.52
CA ILE A 21 11.44 -10.45 -24.52
C ILE A 21 10.14 -9.64 -24.62
N LEU A 22 9.35 -9.87 -25.67
CA LEU A 22 7.98 -9.36 -25.77
C LEU A 22 7.01 -10.49 -25.38
N CYS A 23 6.37 -10.35 -24.22
CA CYS A 23 5.30 -11.24 -23.78
C CYS A 23 3.95 -10.55 -24.06
N GLY A 24 3.16 -11.12 -24.97
CA GLY A 24 1.73 -10.80 -25.13
C GLY A 24 0.88 -11.88 -24.46
N GLY A 25 0.05 -11.48 -23.49
CA GLY A 25 -0.93 -12.35 -22.82
C GLY A 25 -1.08 -12.04 -21.32
N ASP A 26 -2.32 -11.80 -20.89
CA ASP A 26 -2.70 -11.56 -19.50
C ASP A 26 -2.52 -12.83 -18.66
N SER A 27 -1.34 -12.97 -18.05
CA SER A 27 -1.04 -13.70 -16.80
C SER A 27 0.44 -14.08 -16.82
N ILE A 28 1.28 -13.27 -16.17
CA ILE A 28 2.68 -13.63 -15.94
C ILE A 28 2.78 -14.10 -14.48
N ARG A 29 2.75 -15.42 -14.27
CA ARG A 29 3.32 -16.04 -13.07
C ARG A 29 4.81 -16.24 -13.33
N ILE A 30 5.67 -15.45 -12.67
CA ILE A 30 7.12 -15.68 -12.71
C ILE A 30 7.44 -16.80 -11.72
N LEU A 31 7.76 -17.99 -12.24
CA LEU A 31 8.35 -19.06 -11.45
C LEU A 31 9.76 -18.66 -11.04
N SER A 32 9.97 -18.50 -9.73
CA SER A 32 11.28 -18.36 -9.12
C SER A 32 11.96 -19.72 -9.13
N GLN A 33 12.81 -19.99 -10.11
CA GLN A 33 13.84 -21.02 -10.01
C GLN A 33 14.93 -20.71 -11.04
N LEU A 34 16.10 -20.31 -10.55
CA LEU A 34 17.41 -20.86 -10.92
C LEU A 34 18.51 -19.98 -10.27
N SER A 35 18.99 -20.46 -9.13
CA SER A 35 20.31 -20.09 -8.63
C SER A 35 21.38 -20.89 -9.36
N TYR A 36 22.60 -20.33 -9.40
CA TYR A 36 23.87 -20.95 -9.77
C TYR A 36 24.10 -21.25 -11.27
N TYR A 37 24.89 -20.38 -11.91
CA TYR A 37 26.14 -20.78 -12.56
C TYR A 37 27.07 -19.57 -12.69
N SER A 38 28.32 -19.74 -12.23
CA SER A 38 29.39 -18.74 -12.30
C SER A 38 29.77 -18.40 -13.74
N TRP A 39 29.87 -17.11 -14.05
CA TRP A 39 30.60 -16.66 -15.24
C TRP A 39 31.54 -15.51 -14.86
N SER A 40 32.83 -15.79 -14.99
CA SER A 40 33.96 -14.88 -14.86
C SER A 40 33.98 -13.90 -16.04
N GLY A 41 33.82 -12.61 -15.77
CA GLY A 41 33.96 -11.55 -16.78
C GLY A 41 33.37 -10.26 -16.26
N GLY A 42 34.22 -9.32 -15.86
CA GLY A 42 33.79 -8.04 -15.31
C GLY A 42 33.06 -7.18 -16.34
N VAL A 43 31.91 -6.63 -15.92
CA VAL A 43 31.43 -5.31 -16.34
C VAL A 43 30.70 -4.70 -15.15
N SER A 44 31.28 -3.64 -14.61
CA SER A 44 30.68 -2.74 -13.64
C SER A 44 29.47 -2.02 -14.25
N ASN A 45 28.27 -2.52 -13.98
CA ASN A 45 27.03 -1.74 -14.04
C ASN A 45 25.87 -2.53 -13.39
N ILE A 46 25.79 -2.52 -12.05
CA ILE A 46 24.57 -2.95 -11.37
C ILE A 46 23.59 -1.78 -11.47
N LYS A 47 22.92 -1.66 -12.62
CA LYS A 47 21.64 -0.95 -12.65
C LYS A 47 20.72 -1.76 -11.76
N SER A 48 20.34 -1.20 -10.63
CA SER A 48 19.34 -1.75 -9.72
C SER A 48 18.12 -2.16 -10.54
N LEU A 49 17.98 -3.46 -10.79
CA LEU A 49 16.80 -4.07 -11.37
C LEU A 49 15.71 -4.00 -10.30
N GLN A 50 15.11 -2.83 -10.13
CA GLN A 50 13.83 -2.73 -9.45
C GLN A 50 12.80 -3.28 -10.43
N THR A 51 12.68 -4.60 -10.44
CA THR A 51 11.61 -5.31 -11.14
C THR A 51 10.30 -4.69 -10.70
N CYS A 52 9.55 -4.09 -11.62
CA CYS A 52 8.19 -3.61 -11.37
C CYS A 52 7.32 -4.84 -11.13
N TYR A 53 7.26 -5.31 -9.89
CA TYR A 53 6.33 -6.35 -9.48
C TYR A 53 4.94 -5.72 -9.53
N VAL A 54 4.09 -6.17 -10.46
CA VAL A 54 2.67 -5.81 -10.45
C VAL A 54 1.99 -6.73 -9.43
N GLY A 55 2.27 -6.49 -8.14
CA GLY A 55 1.57 -7.19 -7.06
C GLY A 55 0.09 -6.80 -7.07
N SER A 56 -0.78 -7.73 -6.72
CA SER A 56 -2.20 -7.43 -6.51
C SER A 56 -2.33 -6.44 -5.35
N ILE A 57 -3.27 -5.49 -5.44
CA ILE A 57 -3.54 -4.52 -4.36
C ILE A 57 -3.76 -5.19 -3.00
N MET A 58 -4.35 -6.39 -3.01
CA MET A 58 -4.65 -7.23 -1.85
C MET A 58 -3.42 -7.67 -1.05
N GLU A 59 -2.22 -7.60 -1.63
CA GLU A 59 -1.01 -8.03 -0.91
C GLU A 59 -0.53 -6.95 0.06
N TYR A 60 -0.82 -5.68 -0.20
CA TYR A 60 -0.26 -4.53 0.52
C TYR A 60 -1.13 -4.13 1.71
N ASN A 61 -0.51 -3.81 2.85
CA ASN A 61 -1.19 -3.43 4.10
C ASN A 61 -0.88 -1.99 4.55
N LEU A 62 -0.21 -1.21 3.68
CA LEU A 62 -0.02 0.22 3.86
C LEU A 62 -0.34 0.96 2.55
N LEU A 63 -0.99 2.12 2.68
CA LEU A 63 -1.14 3.09 1.59
C LEU A 63 -0.38 4.36 1.95
N ALA A 64 0.36 4.90 0.98
CA ALA A 64 1.07 6.15 1.16
C ALA A 64 0.73 7.13 0.04
N THR A 65 0.68 8.41 0.39
CA THR A 65 0.37 9.50 -0.55
C THR A 65 1.57 10.40 -0.78
N THR A 66 1.64 11.01 -1.96
CA THR A 66 2.75 11.86 -2.41
C THR A 66 2.35 12.70 -3.62
N GLU A 67 3.22 13.58 -4.09
CA GLU A 67 3.07 14.20 -5.40
C GLU A 67 3.23 13.19 -6.54
N LYS A 68 2.40 13.32 -7.57
CA LYS A 68 2.42 12.43 -8.75
C LYS A 68 3.81 12.31 -9.39
N ILE A 69 4.56 13.40 -9.49
CA ILE A 69 5.89 13.41 -10.10
C ILE A 69 6.95 12.75 -9.21
N LEU A 70 6.74 12.71 -7.89
CA LEU A 70 7.68 12.18 -6.89
C LEU A 70 7.41 10.73 -6.51
N MET A 71 6.39 10.08 -7.09
CA MET A 71 6.00 8.71 -6.76
C MET A 71 7.15 7.70 -6.72
N SER A 72 8.15 7.84 -7.61
CA SER A 72 9.32 6.94 -7.58
C SER A 72 10.22 7.20 -6.38
N ALA A 73 10.50 8.47 -6.08
CA ALA A 73 11.31 8.84 -4.93
C ALA A 73 10.60 8.49 -3.61
N ALA A 74 9.30 8.78 -3.52
CA ALA A 74 8.49 8.46 -2.35
C ALA A 74 8.35 6.94 -2.12
N SER A 75 8.26 6.13 -3.19
CA SER A 75 8.24 4.66 -3.07
C SER A 75 9.55 4.11 -2.51
N SER A 76 10.69 4.67 -2.95
CA SER A 76 12.00 4.33 -2.39
C SER A 76 12.14 4.81 -0.94
N GLN A 77 11.69 6.02 -0.63
CA GLN A 77 11.69 6.58 0.73
C GLN A 77 10.87 5.71 1.69
N LEU A 78 9.65 5.33 1.33
CA LEU A 78 8.81 4.44 2.13
C LEU A 78 9.52 3.10 2.39
N TRP A 79 10.11 2.50 1.35
CA TRP A 79 10.84 1.24 1.47
C TRP A 79 12.05 1.36 2.41
N MET A 80 12.85 2.42 2.26
CA MET A 80 14.02 2.68 3.11
C MET A 80 13.62 2.91 4.57
N ASN A 81 12.52 3.63 4.81
CA ASN A 81 12.07 3.94 6.16
C ASN A 81 11.48 2.70 6.84
N LEU A 82 10.70 1.86 6.14
CA LEU A 82 10.23 0.57 6.66
C LEU A 82 11.38 -0.34 7.07
N ARG A 83 12.45 -0.40 6.26
CA ARG A 83 13.66 -1.15 6.62
C ARG A 83 14.40 -0.56 7.81
N ALA A 84 14.45 0.76 7.92
CA ALA A 84 15.10 1.43 9.04
C ALA A 84 14.40 1.14 10.38
N VAL A 85 13.08 0.92 10.36
CA VAL A 85 12.30 0.53 11.54
C VAL A 85 12.23 -0.98 11.77
N GLY A 86 13.04 -1.77 11.06
CA GLY A 86 13.22 -3.20 11.33
C GLY A 86 12.49 -4.16 10.39
N ASP A 87 11.80 -3.68 9.35
CA ASP A 87 11.17 -4.55 8.36
C ASP A 87 12.10 -4.86 7.18
N GLU A 88 12.91 -5.91 7.32
CA GLU A 88 13.84 -6.35 6.29
C GLU A 88 13.15 -6.82 4.99
N GLU A 89 11.91 -7.30 5.06
CA GLU A 89 11.21 -7.86 3.90
C GLU A 89 10.24 -6.88 3.25
N ALA A 90 10.22 -5.62 3.72
CA ALA A 90 9.38 -4.56 3.20
C ALA A 90 9.40 -4.48 1.67
N ARG A 91 8.23 -4.32 1.07
CA ARG A 91 8.07 -4.11 -0.38
C ARG A 91 7.24 -2.86 -0.61
N THR A 92 7.55 -2.13 -1.67
CA THR A 92 6.73 -0.99 -2.09
C THR A 92 6.45 -1.06 -3.58
N ASN A 93 5.31 -0.50 -3.97
CA ASN A 93 4.90 -0.46 -5.36
C ASN A 93 4.22 0.86 -5.69
N LYS A 94 4.50 1.37 -6.88
CA LYS A 94 3.79 2.52 -7.43
C LYS A 94 2.48 2.04 -8.03
N THR A 95 1.38 2.64 -7.61
CA THR A 95 0.11 2.36 -8.28
C THR A 95 0.04 3.07 -9.63
N ARG A 96 -0.94 2.69 -10.45
CA ARG A 96 -1.28 3.46 -11.66
C ARG A 96 -2.03 4.75 -11.35
N ILE A 97 -2.35 5.03 -10.09
CA ILE A 97 -3.09 6.21 -9.65
C ILE A 97 -2.06 7.26 -9.20
N GLY A 98 -2.17 8.46 -9.77
CA GLY A 98 -1.23 9.54 -9.45
C GLY A 98 -1.24 9.88 -7.96
N GLY A 99 -0.06 9.92 -7.36
CA GLY A 99 0.12 10.29 -5.96
C GLY A 99 -0.20 9.19 -4.94
N LEU A 100 -0.41 7.94 -5.38
CA LEU A 100 -0.69 6.80 -4.49
C LEU A 100 0.36 5.69 -4.64
N ILE A 101 0.93 5.31 -3.50
CA ILE A 101 1.94 4.24 -3.35
C ILE A 101 1.36 3.18 -2.42
N GLN A 102 1.75 1.94 -2.67
CA GLN A 102 1.44 0.79 -1.82
C GLN A 102 2.70 0.35 -1.08
N GLY A 103 2.54 0.01 0.19
CA GLY A 103 3.55 -0.60 1.04
C GLY A 103 3.07 -1.96 1.54
N LYS A 104 3.97 -2.95 1.50
CA LYS A 104 3.82 -4.23 2.17
C LYS A 104 4.82 -4.22 3.30
N THR A 105 4.31 -4.40 4.51
CA THR A 105 5.10 -4.70 5.68
C THR A 105 4.75 -6.08 6.23
N ASN A 106 5.74 -6.75 6.83
CA ASN A 106 5.54 -7.97 7.61
C ASN A 106 5.25 -7.67 9.09
N LEU A 107 5.40 -6.42 9.51
CA LEU A 107 4.94 -5.95 10.82
C LEU A 107 3.41 -5.85 10.83
N ASP A 108 2.85 -5.74 12.03
CA ASP A 108 1.49 -5.23 12.16
C ASP A 108 1.42 -3.82 11.52
N PRO A 109 0.42 -3.52 10.66
CA PRO A 109 0.39 -2.27 9.91
C PRO A 109 0.23 -1.03 10.80
N VAL A 110 -0.46 -1.15 11.95
CA VAL A 110 -0.60 -0.05 12.91
C VAL A 110 0.72 0.16 13.66
N GLU A 111 1.35 -0.93 14.11
CA GLU A 111 2.68 -0.87 14.73
C GLU A 111 3.74 -0.27 13.80
N ALA A 112 3.70 -0.63 12.50
CA ALA A 112 4.58 -0.04 11.50
C ALA A 112 4.41 1.49 11.41
N ILE A 113 3.19 2.01 11.55
CA ILE A 113 2.94 3.45 11.58
C ILE A 113 3.56 4.09 12.82
N HIS A 114 3.40 3.50 14.02
CA HIS A 114 4.00 4.02 15.23
C HIS A 114 5.53 4.06 15.15
N LEU A 115 6.16 3.00 14.69
CA LEU A 115 7.61 2.95 14.50
C LEU A 115 8.09 3.96 13.45
N LEU A 116 7.37 4.10 12.34
CA LEU A 116 7.66 5.13 11.33
C LEU A 116 7.52 6.54 11.90
N ARG A 117 6.61 6.78 12.85
CA ARG A 117 6.46 8.06 13.54
C ARG A 117 7.63 8.37 14.46
N GLU A 118 8.09 7.38 15.23
CA GLU A 118 9.28 7.53 16.08
C GLU A 118 10.54 7.81 15.26
N HIS A 119 10.69 7.10 14.14
CA HIS A 119 11.79 7.34 13.20
C HIS A 119 11.66 8.70 12.50
N LEU A 120 10.44 9.17 12.18
CA LEU A 120 10.22 10.54 11.68
C LEU A 120 10.69 11.60 12.69
N ARG A 121 10.41 11.42 13.98
CA ARG A 121 10.87 12.34 15.04
C ARG A 121 12.40 12.36 15.15
N SER A 122 13.04 11.23 14.91
CA SER A 122 14.50 11.09 15.00
C SER A 122 15.23 11.60 13.75
N GLU A 123 14.68 11.36 12.56
CA GLU A 123 15.27 11.74 11.27
C GLU A 123 14.24 12.44 10.35
N PRO A 124 13.78 13.67 10.67
CA PRO A 124 12.69 14.34 9.94
C PRO A 124 12.96 14.56 8.45
N ASP A 125 14.21 14.87 8.10
CA ASP A 125 14.65 15.13 6.72
C ASP A 125 14.46 13.93 5.79
N ARG A 126 14.36 12.72 6.34
CA ARG A 126 14.14 11.48 5.57
C ARG A 126 12.71 11.30 5.09
N TYR A 127 11.80 12.19 5.44
CA TYR A 127 10.37 12.08 5.14
C TYR A 127 9.86 13.20 4.23
N ASP A 128 10.74 13.77 3.41
CA ASP A 128 10.44 14.94 2.58
C ASP A 128 9.56 14.69 1.34
N LYS A 129 9.27 13.41 0.98
CA LYS A 129 8.48 13.06 -0.21
C LYS A 129 7.10 12.47 0.09
N LEU A 130 6.85 12.01 1.32
CA LEU A 130 5.59 11.39 1.73
C LEU A 130 4.64 12.41 2.35
N PHE A 131 3.34 12.25 2.13
CA PHE A 131 2.30 13.14 2.66
C PHE A 131 1.56 12.49 3.84
N ARG A 132 0.95 11.33 3.57
CA ARG A 132 0.29 10.50 4.58
C ARG A 132 0.70 9.04 4.38
N ILE A 133 0.78 8.28 5.47
CA ILE A 133 0.87 6.82 5.47
C ILE A 133 -0.30 6.30 6.30
N LEU A 134 -1.08 5.41 5.71
CA LEU A 134 -2.32 4.87 6.25
C LEU A 134 -2.20 3.35 6.32
N PRO A 135 -2.56 2.72 7.44
CA PRO A 135 -2.68 1.28 7.50
C PRO A 135 -3.91 0.82 6.73
N VAL A 136 -3.85 -0.40 6.19
CA VAL A 136 -5.02 -1.12 5.68
C VAL A 136 -5.07 -2.45 6.40
N ILE A 137 -6.07 -2.62 7.27
CA ILE A 137 -6.29 -3.83 8.06
C ILE A 137 -6.72 -4.98 7.16
N GLU A 138 -7.77 -4.78 6.36
CA GLU A 138 -8.26 -5.80 5.44
C GLU A 138 -8.70 -5.20 4.11
N TRP A 139 -8.59 -5.99 3.04
CA TRP A 139 -9.11 -5.67 1.73
C TRP A 139 -10.32 -6.53 1.39
N VAL A 140 -11.36 -5.87 0.88
CA VAL A 140 -12.56 -6.54 0.36
C VAL A 140 -12.83 -6.15 -1.09
N GLU A 141 -13.72 -6.89 -1.75
CA GLU A 141 -14.29 -6.43 -3.02
C GLU A 141 -15.11 -5.16 -2.79
N THR A 142 -15.10 -4.24 -3.74
CA THR A 142 -15.93 -3.02 -3.66
C THR A 142 -17.39 -3.35 -3.92
N SER A 143 -18.08 -3.79 -2.87
CA SER A 143 -19.54 -3.90 -2.78
C SER A 143 -19.98 -3.48 -1.38
N MET A 144 -21.23 -3.02 -1.23
CA MET A 144 -21.68 -2.56 0.08
C MET A 144 -21.75 -3.70 1.09
N ASP A 145 -22.19 -4.88 0.66
CA ASP A 145 -22.31 -6.06 1.53
C ASP A 145 -20.95 -6.48 2.11
N GLU A 146 -19.89 -6.48 1.28
CA GLU A 146 -18.54 -6.85 1.71
C GLU A 146 -17.91 -5.78 2.62
N ILE A 147 -18.12 -4.49 2.30
CA ILE A 147 -17.61 -3.39 3.13
C ILE A 147 -18.31 -3.39 4.50
N VAL A 148 -19.64 -3.52 4.55
CA VAL A 148 -20.39 -3.57 5.82
C VAL A 148 -19.99 -4.79 6.64
N GLY A 149 -19.90 -5.97 6.01
CA GLY A 149 -19.49 -7.19 6.70
C GLY A 149 -18.12 -7.10 7.34
N GLU A 150 -17.16 -6.42 6.69
CA GLU A 150 -15.83 -6.22 7.27
C GLU A 150 -15.80 -5.12 8.35
N VAL A 151 -16.65 -4.09 8.23
CA VAL A 151 -16.83 -3.13 9.33
C VAL A 151 -17.43 -3.82 10.57
N GLU A 152 -18.41 -4.71 10.38
CA GLU A 152 -18.99 -5.51 11.47
C GLU A 152 -17.95 -6.42 12.12
N SER A 153 -17.05 -7.04 11.36
CA SER A 153 -16.00 -7.92 11.88
C SER A 153 -14.98 -7.15 12.74
N GLN A 154 -14.69 -5.89 12.41
CA GLN A 154 -13.77 -5.03 13.14
C GLN A 154 -14.43 -4.24 14.28
N LYS A 155 -15.77 -4.13 14.31
CA LYS A 155 -16.51 -3.30 15.29
C LYS A 155 -16.26 -3.70 16.74
N GLU A 156 -15.89 -4.95 17.03
CA GLU A 156 -15.75 -5.47 18.40
C GLU A 156 -14.77 -4.67 19.28
N GLN A 157 -13.83 -3.94 18.69
CA GLN A 157 -12.89 -3.09 19.43
C GLN A 157 -13.48 -1.73 19.87
N VAL A 158 -14.60 -1.31 19.28
CA VAL A 158 -15.28 -0.04 19.57
C VAL A 158 -16.26 -0.25 20.72
N LYS A 159 -16.05 0.44 21.84
CA LYS A 159 -16.92 0.33 23.02
C LYS A 159 -18.16 1.20 22.89
N PRO A 160 -19.27 0.92 23.60
CA PRO A 160 -20.50 1.71 23.49
C PRO A 160 -20.36 3.21 23.79
N GLU A 161 -19.42 3.57 24.67
CA GLU A 161 -19.14 4.96 25.06
C GLU A 161 -18.19 5.70 24.10
N ASP A 162 -17.52 4.98 23.20
CA ASP A 162 -16.58 5.59 22.26
C ASP A 162 -17.33 6.37 21.17
N THR A 163 -16.68 7.38 20.63
CA THR A 163 -17.13 8.15 19.46
C THR A 163 -16.45 7.68 18.18
N PHE A 164 -17.07 7.93 17.03
CA PHE A 164 -16.44 7.54 15.76
C PHE A 164 -16.68 8.53 14.60
N ARG A 165 -15.80 8.46 13.60
CA ARG A 165 -15.95 9.15 12.31
C ARG A 165 -15.72 8.19 11.15
N VAL A 166 -16.63 8.20 10.18
CA VAL A 166 -16.42 7.50 8.91
C VAL A 166 -15.63 8.39 7.94
N THR A 167 -14.48 7.93 7.49
CA THR A 167 -13.63 8.62 6.51
C THR A 167 -13.57 7.83 5.22
N VAL A 168 -14.15 8.37 4.15
CA VAL A 168 -14.17 7.72 2.83
C VAL A 168 -13.23 8.45 1.88
N GLU A 169 -12.24 7.72 1.37
CA GLU A 169 -11.29 8.15 0.35
C GLU A 169 -11.53 7.34 -0.93
N LYS A 170 -11.79 8.03 -2.04
CA LYS A 170 -12.27 7.39 -3.28
C LYS A 170 -11.32 7.61 -4.44
N ARG A 171 -10.94 6.52 -5.12
CA ARG A 171 -10.15 6.55 -6.35
C ARG A 171 -10.73 5.55 -7.35
N ARG A 172 -11.05 6.03 -8.56
CA ARG A 172 -11.55 5.20 -9.68
C ARG A 172 -12.84 4.42 -9.37
N THR A 173 -13.79 5.05 -8.69
CA THR A 173 -15.11 4.48 -8.39
C THR A 173 -16.20 5.51 -8.58
N ASP A 174 -17.40 5.05 -8.95
CA ASP A 174 -18.59 5.87 -9.14
C ASP A 174 -19.51 5.89 -7.91
N LEU A 175 -19.25 5.06 -6.88
CA LEU A 175 -20.06 5.00 -5.66
C LEU A 175 -20.20 6.37 -4.98
N GLY A 176 -21.39 6.82 -4.58
CA GLY A 176 -21.54 8.06 -3.83
C GLY A 176 -20.81 8.00 -2.48
N ARG A 177 -20.35 9.16 -1.98
CA ARG A 177 -19.70 9.21 -0.66
C ARG A 177 -20.71 8.85 0.45
N LEU A 178 -21.92 9.40 0.36
CA LEU A 178 -23.02 9.10 1.30
C LEU A 178 -23.53 7.67 1.17
N ASP A 179 -23.56 7.14 -0.06
CA ASP A 179 -23.91 5.73 -0.31
C ASP A 179 -23.00 4.73 0.44
N VAL A 180 -21.80 5.17 0.85
CA VAL A 180 -20.86 4.39 1.67
C VAL A 180 -20.95 4.78 3.14
N ILE A 181 -21.04 6.09 3.44
CA ILE A 181 -21.09 6.57 4.83
C ILE A 181 -22.35 6.07 5.54
N ASP A 182 -23.52 6.19 4.93
CA ASP A 182 -24.79 5.90 5.61
C ASP A 182 -24.88 4.41 6.04
N PRO A 183 -24.57 3.43 5.16
CA PRO A 183 -24.59 2.02 5.56
C PRO A 183 -23.50 1.67 6.57
N VAL A 184 -22.30 2.25 6.44
CA VAL A 184 -21.19 2.00 7.38
C VAL A 184 -21.49 2.58 8.76
N ALA A 185 -22.02 3.81 8.82
CA ALA A 185 -22.38 4.45 10.08
C ALA A 185 -23.53 3.71 10.80
N ALA A 186 -24.48 3.15 10.04
CA ALA A 186 -25.59 2.37 10.60
C ALA A 186 -25.16 1.08 11.32
N VAL A 187 -23.91 0.63 11.13
CA VAL A 187 -23.34 -0.51 11.86
C VAL A 187 -23.12 -0.16 13.34
N PHE A 188 -22.99 1.12 13.70
CA PHE A 188 -22.66 1.58 15.05
C PHE A 188 -23.85 2.22 15.74
N ASP A 189 -24.02 1.95 17.03
CA ASP A 189 -24.96 2.65 17.92
C ASP A 189 -24.30 3.86 18.63
N ASN A 190 -23.00 4.06 18.37
CA ASN A 190 -22.12 5.06 18.96
C ASN A 190 -22.44 6.49 18.50
N GLU A 191 -21.97 7.48 19.27
CA GLU A 191 -22.05 8.88 18.87
C GLU A 191 -21.03 9.21 17.76
N VAL A 192 -21.43 10.05 16.81
CA VAL A 192 -20.56 10.51 15.72
C VAL A 192 -19.88 11.80 16.14
N ASP A 193 -18.55 11.79 16.20
CA ASP A 193 -17.72 12.99 16.36
C ASP A 193 -16.92 13.23 15.08
N LEU A 194 -17.07 14.40 14.47
CA LEU A 194 -16.37 14.74 13.22
C LEU A 194 -15.02 15.41 13.44
N GLU A 195 -14.79 15.95 14.65
CA GLU A 195 -13.63 16.75 15.00
C GLU A 195 -12.58 15.92 15.72
N GLU A 196 -12.94 15.25 16.82
CA GLU A 196 -12.02 14.49 17.69
C GLU A 196 -12.59 13.10 18.04
N PRO A 197 -12.74 12.20 17.06
CA PRO A 197 -13.29 10.88 17.30
C PRO A 197 -12.30 9.96 18.02
N ASP A 198 -12.81 9.06 18.89
CA ASP A 198 -12.01 7.98 19.46
C ASP A 198 -11.57 6.97 18.38
N TRP A 199 -12.44 6.72 17.39
CA TRP A 199 -12.18 5.81 16.27
C TRP A 199 -12.48 6.42 14.90
N VAL A 200 -11.61 6.12 13.95
CA VAL A 200 -11.80 6.41 12.53
C VAL A 200 -12.09 5.11 11.80
N VAL A 201 -13.27 5.04 11.18
CA VAL A 201 -13.61 4.00 10.21
C VAL A 201 -13.14 4.48 8.84
N LEU A 202 -11.93 4.09 8.48
CA LEU A 202 -11.27 4.45 7.23
C LEU A 202 -11.67 3.47 6.12
N ILE A 203 -12.29 4.02 5.06
CA ILE A 203 -12.72 3.29 3.87
C ILE A 203 -11.98 3.84 2.65
N GLU A 204 -11.02 3.05 2.14
CA GLU A 204 -10.13 3.40 1.03
C GLU A 204 -10.53 2.65 -0.25
N ILE A 205 -11.37 3.26 -1.07
CA ILE A 205 -11.89 2.64 -2.29
C ILE A 205 -10.95 2.89 -3.46
N ILE A 206 -10.43 1.80 -4.05
CA ILE A 206 -9.52 1.83 -5.20
C ILE A 206 -10.06 0.89 -6.28
N GLY A 207 -10.88 1.45 -7.18
CA GLY A 207 -11.55 0.66 -8.22
C GLY A 207 -12.44 -0.42 -7.61
N GLY A 208 -12.22 -1.66 -8.02
CA GLY A 208 -12.97 -2.82 -7.56
C GLY A 208 -12.55 -3.36 -6.18
N LYS A 209 -11.58 -2.74 -5.50
CA LYS A 209 -11.14 -3.15 -4.16
C LYS A 209 -11.28 -2.02 -3.16
N THR A 210 -11.62 -2.36 -1.92
CA THR A 210 -11.77 -1.40 -0.82
C THR A 210 -10.96 -1.86 0.38
N GLY A 211 -10.11 -0.98 0.91
CA GLY A 211 -9.42 -1.18 2.18
C GLY A 211 -10.33 -0.70 3.31
N VAL A 212 -10.52 -1.53 4.33
CA VAL A 212 -11.34 -1.23 5.51
C VAL A 212 -10.44 -1.26 6.74
N SER A 213 -10.52 -0.21 7.56
CA SER A 213 -9.71 -0.09 8.78
C SER A 213 -10.46 0.70 9.83
N ILE A 214 -10.73 0.08 10.98
CA ILE A 214 -11.16 0.79 12.20
C ILE A 214 -9.92 1.00 13.06
N ILE A 215 -9.49 2.25 13.19
CA ILE A 215 -8.20 2.64 13.76
C ILE A 215 -8.33 3.98 14.49
N ARG A 216 -7.36 4.36 15.31
CA ARG A 216 -7.31 5.69 15.95
C ARG A 216 -6.64 6.72 15.05
N GLU A 217 -6.75 8.01 15.41
CA GLU A 217 -6.08 9.06 14.64
C GLU A 217 -4.55 8.93 14.68
N GLU A 218 -3.99 8.51 15.82
CA GLU A 218 -2.57 8.22 16.00
C GLU A 218 -2.10 6.96 15.25
N ASP A 219 -3.00 6.14 14.70
CA ASP A 219 -2.64 4.98 13.90
C ASP A 219 -2.40 5.36 12.42
N MET A 220 -2.56 6.64 12.08
CA MET A 220 -2.29 7.21 10.76
C MET A 220 -1.16 8.23 10.84
N LEU A 221 -0.18 8.17 9.93
CA LEU A 221 0.92 9.12 9.91
C LEU A 221 0.63 10.26 8.94
N ASN A 222 0.47 11.48 9.45
CA ASN A 222 0.40 12.69 8.63
C ASN A 222 1.78 13.34 8.56
N VAL A 223 2.63 12.79 7.69
CA VAL A 223 4.03 13.18 7.53
C VAL A 223 4.20 14.69 7.37
N GLN A 224 3.39 15.34 6.54
CA GLN A 224 3.53 16.79 6.33
C GLN A 224 3.22 17.60 7.60
N LYS A 225 2.11 17.29 8.27
CA LYS A 225 1.69 17.99 9.50
C LYS A 225 2.69 17.75 10.63
N GLU A 226 3.04 16.49 10.86
CA GLU A 226 3.92 16.08 11.95
C GLU A 226 5.36 16.58 11.73
N ARG A 227 5.90 16.50 10.50
CA ARG A 227 7.23 17.04 10.19
C ARG A 227 7.29 18.56 10.35
N ALA A 228 6.25 19.28 9.92
CA ALA A 228 6.19 20.73 10.07
C ALA A 228 6.16 21.15 11.55
N ALA A 229 5.45 20.42 12.41
CA ALA A 229 5.42 20.68 13.84
C ALA A 229 6.82 20.54 14.47
N LEU A 230 7.58 19.51 14.09
CA LEU A 230 8.95 19.30 14.59
C LEU A 230 9.92 20.44 14.20
N SER A 231 9.75 21.04 13.01
CA SER A 231 10.57 22.17 12.59
C SER A 231 10.32 23.43 13.43
N LEU A 232 9.13 23.60 13.97
CA LEU A 232 8.76 24.76 14.79
C LEU A 232 9.27 24.65 16.25
N GLU A 233 9.51 23.43 16.74
CA GLU A 233 10.05 23.18 18.08
C GLU A 233 11.57 23.35 18.15
N ALA A 234 12.24 23.38 16.99
CA ALA A 234 13.69 23.50 16.88
C ALA A 234 14.20 24.96 16.82
N ASP A 235 13.30 25.94 16.67
CA ASP A 235 13.56 27.38 16.61
C ASP A 235 13.29 28.08 17.96
#